data_AF-A0A2A4NZI1-F1
#
_entry.id   AF-A0A2A4NZI1-F1
#
_cell.length_a   1.000
_cell.length_b   1.000
_cell.length_c   1.000
_cell.angle_alpha   90.00
_cell.angle_beta   90.00
_cell.angle_gamma   90.00
#
_symmetry.space_group_name_H-M   'P 1'
#
loop_
_entity.id
_entity.type
_entity.pdbx_description
1 polymer ?
#
loop_
_entity_poly.entity_id
_entity_poly.type
_entity_poly.pdbx_seq_one_letter_code
_entity_poly.pdbx_strand_id
1 'polypeptide(L)'
;MIVAALSFALLPQAAPPTAQQRAIAGMQLARTWMLGNQEENGAWGHWRKPEPSAGFWWNPETHYSFQVATTGLGCLAMMDLADYGRAGGQADTEALQALERGLDFLIENADVRRPSDWDTDHTWALTYGSIALAHAGGHWYLQTEEQSQRLAAAQATAEKLIARL
;
A
#
# COMPACT_ATOMS: atom_id res chain seq x y z
N MET A 1 -12.66 -4.12 -67.92
CA MET A 1 -12.00 -3.42 -66.80
C MET A 1 -12.98 -3.40 -65.64
N ILE A 2 -12.86 -4.34 -64.70
CA ILE A 2 -13.79 -4.48 -63.56
C ILE A 2 -13.14 -3.76 -62.38
N VAL A 3 -13.76 -2.67 -61.91
CA VAL A 3 -13.37 -1.99 -60.67
C VAL A 3 -14.09 -2.72 -59.53
N ALA A 4 -13.36 -3.53 -58.77
CA ALA A 4 -13.85 -4.10 -57.52
C ALA A 4 -13.83 -2.99 -56.45
N ALA A 5 -15.01 -2.51 -56.06
CA ALA A 5 -15.16 -1.60 -54.94
C ALA A 5 -14.95 -2.38 -53.63
N LEU A 6 -13.80 -2.18 -52.99
CA LEU A 6 -13.54 -2.62 -51.63
C LEU A 6 -14.41 -1.79 -50.67
N SER A 7 -15.54 -2.34 -50.26
CA SER A 7 -16.31 -1.82 -49.13
C SER A 7 -15.53 -2.08 -47.84
N PHE A 8 -14.80 -1.07 -47.36
CA PHE A 8 -14.35 -1.03 -45.98
C PHE A 8 -15.58 -0.92 -45.09
N ALA A 9 -15.99 -2.05 -44.49
CA ALA A 9 -16.91 -2.01 -43.38
C ALA A 9 -16.26 -1.18 -42.26
N LEU A 10 -16.84 -0.02 -41.97
CA LEU A 10 -16.51 0.77 -40.77
C LEU A 10 -16.82 -0.11 -39.56
N LEU A 11 -15.81 -0.78 -39.02
CA LEU A 11 -15.93 -1.43 -37.73
C LEU A 11 -16.30 -0.34 -36.71
N PRO A 12 -17.35 -0.56 -35.88
CA PRO A 12 -17.73 0.43 -34.88
C PRO A 12 -16.54 0.65 -33.95
N GLN A 13 -16.10 1.92 -33.86
CA GLN A 13 -15.06 2.31 -32.93
C GLN A 13 -15.57 2.08 -31.51
N ALA A 14 -14.84 1.28 -30.73
CA ALA A 14 -15.20 1.03 -29.33
C ALA A 14 -15.30 2.35 -28.57
N ALA A 15 -16.36 2.52 -27.77
CA ALA A 15 -16.52 3.68 -26.92
C ALA A 15 -15.32 3.79 -25.95
N PRO A 16 -14.87 5.01 -25.62
CA PRO A 16 -13.78 5.18 -24.66
C PRO A 16 -14.16 4.59 -23.30
N PRO A 17 -13.19 4.05 -22.54
CA PRO A 17 -13.47 3.46 -21.24
C PRO A 17 -14.02 4.53 -20.29
N THR A 18 -15.00 4.15 -19.47
CA THR A 18 -15.56 4.97 -18.40
C THR A 18 -14.52 5.28 -17.31
N ALA A 19 -14.81 6.27 -16.46
CA ALA A 19 -13.95 6.58 -15.32
C ALA A 19 -13.77 5.37 -14.37
N GLN A 20 -14.85 4.62 -14.12
CA GLN A 20 -14.81 3.42 -13.29
C GLN A 20 -13.93 2.33 -13.90
N GLN A 21 -14.03 2.08 -15.21
CA GLN A 21 -13.17 1.11 -15.91
C GLN A 21 -11.69 1.50 -15.82
N ARG A 22 -11.38 2.80 -15.94
CA ARG A 22 -10.00 3.29 -15.77
C ARG A 22 -9.49 3.14 -14.34
N ALA A 23 -10.33 3.41 -13.33
CA ALA A 23 -9.98 3.23 -11.93
C ALA A 23 -9.68 1.75 -11.60
N ILE A 24 -10.52 0.83 -12.08
CA ILE A 24 -10.30 -0.62 -11.92
C ILE A 24 -9.00 -1.04 -12.59
N ALA A 25 -8.75 -0.59 -13.82
CA ALA A 25 -7.51 -0.89 -14.52
C ALA A 25 -6.27 -0.36 -13.76
N GLY A 26 -6.34 0.87 -13.23
CA GLY A 26 -5.29 1.46 -12.42
C GLY A 26 -5.03 0.68 -11.13
N MET A 27 -6.09 0.23 -10.45
CA MET A 27 -6.00 -0.60 -9.25
C MET A 27 -5.35 -1.96 -9.54
N GLN A 28 -5.64 -2.60 -10.67
CA GLN A 28 -4.98 -3.87 -11.06
C GLN A 28 -3.48 -3.68 -11.38
N LEU A 29 -3.12 -2.55 -12.00
CA LEU A 29 -1.71 -2.19 -12.21
C LEU A 29 -1.01 -1.93 -10.88
N ALA A 30 -1.65 -1.21 -9.97
CA ALA A 30 -1.13 -0.93 -8.63
C ALA A 30 -0.91 -2.23 -7.85
N ARG A 31 -1.92 -3.12 -7.81
CA ARG A 31 -1.80 -4.47 -7.20
C ARG A 31 -0.57 -5.21 -7.71
N THR A 32 -0.45 -5.33 -9.04
CA THR A 32 0.67 -6.04 -9.68
C THR A 32 2.01 -5.45 -9.28
N TRP A 33 2.12 -4.12 -9.32
CA TRP A 33 3.34 -3.43 -8.95
C TRP A 33 3.66 -3.63 -7.46
N MET A 34 2.68 -3.47 -6.58
CA MET A 34 2.87 -3.55 -5.14
C MET A 34 3.31 -4.94 -4.68
N LEU A 35 2.69 -6.00 -5.20
CA LEU A 35 3.08 -7.38 -4.89
C LEU A 35 4.50 -7.69 -5.40
N GLY A 36 4.88 -7.16 -6.56
CA GLY A 36 6.21 -7.34 -7.14
C GLY A 36 7.31 -6.45 -6.54
N ASN A 37 6.97 -5.47 -5.70
CA ASN A 37 7.91 -4.51 -5.13
C ASN A 37 7.86 -4.44 -3.59
N GLN A 38 7.20 -5.40 -2.92
CA GLN A 38 7.34 -5.55 -1.48
C GLN A 38 8.70 -6.18 -1.17
N GLU A 39 9.39 -5.65 -0.17
CA GLU A 39 10.66 -6.20 0.30
C GLU A 39 10.47 -7.52 1.05
N GLU A 40 11.54 -8.31 1.18
CA GLU A 40 11.51 -9.60 1.90
C GLU A 40 11.05 -9.44 3.36
N ASN A 41 11.37 -8.32 4.00
CA ASN A 41 10.96 -8.00 5.37
C ASN A 41 9.54 -7.39 5.44
N GLY A 42 8.80 -7.32 4.33
CA GLY A 42 7.43 -6.80 4.28
C GLY A 42 7.30 -5.30 4.03
N ALA A 43 8.40 -4.55 4.04
CA ALA A 43 8.36 -3.11 3.80
C ALA A 43 8.01 -2.76 2.34
N TRP A 44 7.42 -1.57 2.17
CA TRP A 44 7.50 -0.82 0.92
C TRP A 44 8.41 0.41 1.10
N GLY A 45 8.94 0.98 0.01
CA GLY A 45 9.65 2.26 0.05
C GLY A 45 11.17 2.22 0.29
N HIS A 46 11.91 1.32 -0.37
CA HIS A 46 13.37 1.25 -0.24
C HIS A 46 14.13 2.33 -1.05
N TRP A 47 15.30 2.76 -0.55
CA TRP A 47 16.15 3.80 -1.15
C TRP A 47 16.78 3.47 -2.52
N ARG A 48 16.54 2.29 -3.13
CA ARG A 48 17.31 1.83 -4.31
C ARG A 48 17.27 2.78 -5.51
N LYS A 49 16.33 3.72 -5.51
CA LYS A 49 16.28 4.87 -6.43
C LYS A 49 15.98 6.14 -5.63
N PRO A 50 16.98 6.74 -4.96
CA PRO A 50 16.74 7.94 -4.18
C PRO A 50 16.39 9.09 -5.14
N GLU A 51 15.58 10.03 -4.68
CA GLU A 51 15.32 11.26 -5.43
C GLU A 51 16.65 12.00 -5.68
N PRO A 52 16.84 12.67 -6.83
CA PRO A 52 18.04 13.47 -7.10
C PRO A 52 18.40 14.48 -5.99
N SER A 53 17.42 14.92 -5.20
CA SER A 53 17.57 15.85 -4.07
C SER A 53 17.91 15.17 -2.73
N ALA A 54 17.90 13.83 -2.68
CA ALA A 54 18.08 13.07 -1.44
C ALA A 54 19.38 13.42 -0.72
N GLY A 55 20.45 13.76 -1.43
CA GLY A 55 21.72 14.16 -0.81
C GLY A 55 21.65 15.38 0.11
N PHE A 56 20.59 16.20 0.04
CA PHE A 56 20.47 17.44 0.82
C PHE A 56 19.61 17.32 2.09
N TRP A 57 18.60 16.45 2.10
CA TRP A 57 17.63 16.35 3.20
C TRP A 57 17.57 14.96 3.85
N TRP A 58 18.24 13.97 3.27
CA TRP A 58 18.10 12.58 3.69
C TRP A 58 19.10 12.22 4.79
N ASN A 59 18.59 11.59 5.84
CA ASN A 59 19.38 10.91 6.86
C ASN A 59 18.77 9.51 7.11
N PRO A 60 19.47 8.61 7.83
CA PRO A 60 18.96 7.26 8.09
C PRO A 60 17.58 7.25 8.77
N GLU A 61 17.30 8.20 9.67
CA GLU A 61 16.01 8.27 10.36
C GLU A 61 14.88 8.74 9.44
N THR A 62 15.15 9.69 8.55
CA THR A 62 14.24 10.05 7.45
C THR A 62 13.91 8.83 6.59
N HIS A 63 14.90 7.97 6.33
CA HIS A 63 14.68 6.77 5.54
C HIS A 63 13.76 5.76 6.25
N TYR A 64 14.03 5.48 7.53
CA TYR A 64 13.18 4.59 8.32
C TYR A 64 11.76 5.14 8.42
N SER A 65 11.62 6.46 8.65
CA SER A 65 10.33 7.14 8.65
C SER A 65 9.59 6.99 7.31
N PHE A 66 10.29 7.15 6.20
CA PHE A 66 9.73 6.96 4.87
C PHE A 66 9.26 5.51 4.63
N GLN A 67 10.07 4.52 5.03
CA GLN A 67 9.69 3.10 4.91
C GLN A 67 8.46 2.77 5.75
N VAL A 68 8.38 3.24 6.98
CA VAL A 68 7.20 3.05 7.84
C VAL A 68 5.97 3.72 7.23
N ALA A 69 6.09 4.97 6.79
CA ALA A 69 4.98 5.71 6.18
C ALA A 69 4.45 5.02 4.92
N THR A 70 5.34 4.66 3.99
CA THR A 70 4.98 3.98 2.75
C THR A 70 4.48 2.56 2.98
N THR A 71 4.97 1.86 3.99
CA THR A 71 4.45 0.55 4.38
C THR A 71 3.05 0.66 4.99
N GLY A 72 2.78 1.70 5.79
CA GLY A 72 1.44 2.01 6.28
C GLY A 72 0.44 2.23 5.14
N LEU A 73 0.80 3.08 4.17
CA LEU A 73 0.01 3.26 2.94
C LEU A 73 -0.17 1.96 2.16
N GLY A 74 0.88 1.13 2.09
CA GLY A 74 0.83 -0.15 1.41
C GLY A 74 -0.15 -1.13 2.06
N CYS A 75 -0.17 -1.20 3.39
CA CYS A 75 -1.13 -2.01 4.14
C CYS A 75 -2.57 -1.56 3.89
N LEU A 76 -2.83 -0.24 3.87
CA LEU A 76 -4.15 0.31 3.54
C LEU A 76 -4.59 -0.09 2.12
N ALA A 77 -3.68 0.03 1.13
CA ALA A 77 -3.97 -0.38 -0.23
C ALA A 77 -4.23 -1.90 -0.35
N MET A 78 -3.52 -2.74 0.41
CA MET A 78 -3.78 -4.19 0.42
C MET A 78 -5.13 -4.53 1.06
N MET A 79 -5.55 -3.83 2.12
CA MET A 79 -6.89 -3.97 2.71
C MET A 79 -7.97 -3.58 1.69
N ASP A 80 -7.84 -2.44 1.02
CA ASP A 80 -8.78 -2.00 -0.02
C ASP A 80 -8.88 -3.00 -1.18
N LEU A 81 -7.76 -3.57 -1.62
CA LEU A 81 -7.72 -4.61 -2.66
C LEU A 81 -8.42 -5.90 -2.21
N ALA A 82 -8.20 -6.32 -0.97
CA ALA A 82 -8.84 -7.50 -0.41
C ALA A 82 -10.37 -7.32 -0.29
N ASP A 83 -10.81 -6.14 0.14
CA ASP A 83 -12.23 -5.79 0.22
C ASP A 83 -12.89 -5.73 -1.17
N TYR A 84 -12.20 -5.14 -2.15
CA TYR A 84 -12.67 -5.12 -3.53
C TYR A 84 -12.83 -6.53 -4.11
N GLY A 85 -11.82 -7.40 -3.93
CA GLY A 85 -11.88 -8.79 -4.36
C GLY A 85 -13.04 -9.54 -3.70
N ARG A 86 -13.17 -9.39 -2.37
CA ARG A 86 -14.26 -10.01 -1.59
C ARG A 86 -15.63 -9.58 -2.09
N ALA A 87 -15.84 -8.29 -2.37
CA ALA A 87 -17.09 -7.78 -2.93
C ALA A 87 -17.41 -8.39 -4.32
N GLY A 88 -16.38 -8.72 -5.09
CA GLY A 88 -16.48 -9.48 -6.35
C GLY A 88 -16.65 -11.00 -6.20
N GLY A 89 -16.72 -11.51 -4.96
CA GLY A 89 -16.89 -12.94 -4.66
C GLY A 89 -15.59 -13.74 -4.58
N GLN A 90 -14.42 -13.11 -4.66
CA GLN A 90 -13.13 -13.79 -4.58
C GLN A 90 -12.13 -13.01 -3.73
N ALA A 91 -11.80 -13.53 -2.55
CA ALA A 91 -10.76 -12.94 -1.71
C ALA A 91 -9.39 -12.95 -2.41
N ASP A 92 -8.67 -11.84 -2.30
CA ASP A 92 -7.34 -11.68 -2.87
C ASP A 92 -6.27 -12.16 -1.89
N THR A 93 -6.01 -13.47 -1.90
CA THR A 93 -5.09 -14.11 -0.94
C THR A 93 -3.67 -13.54 -0.99
N GLU A 94 -3.19 -13.15 -2.18
CA GLU A 94 -1.83 -12.58 -2.30
C GLU A 94 -1.75 -11.20 -1.65
N ALA A 95 -2.78 -10.36 -1.82
CA ALA A 95 -2.86 -9.07 -1.13
C ALA A 95 -2.95 -9.25 0.39
N LEU A 96 -3.70 -10.24 0.86
CA LEU A 96 -3.80 -10.55 2.29
C LEU A 96 -2.47 -11.02 2.89
N GLN A 97 -1.72 -11.88 2.18
CA GLN A 97 -0.38 -12.30 2.61
C GLN A 97 0.62 -11.15 2.58
N ALA A 98 0.51 -10.24 1.60
CA ALA A 98 1.34 -9.04 1.55
C ALA A 98 1.00 -8.07 2.69
N LEU A 99 -0.29 -7.94 3.03
CA LEU A 99 -0.76 -7.18 4.19
C LEU A 99 -0.14 -7.73 5.48
N GLU A 100 -0.17 -9.04 5.70
CA GLU A 100 0.42 -9.65 6.91
C GLU A 100 1.90 -9.29 7.07
N ARG A 101 2.70 -9.45 6.02
CA ARG A 101 4.12 -9.07 6.05
C ARG A 101 4.32 -7.58 6.30
N GLY A 102 3.48 -6.73 5.71
CA GLY A 102 3.51 -5.29 5.94
C GLY A 102 3.17 -4.91 7.38
N LEU A 103 2.18 -5.58 7.98
CA LEU A 103 1.82 -5.37 9.38
C LEU A 103 2.92 -5.85 10.32
N ASP A 104 3.53 -7.02 10.04
CA ASP A 104 4.66 -7.53 10.81
C ASP A 104 5.83 -6.53 10.78
N PHE A 105 6.15 -5.96 9.60
CA PHE A 105 7.12 -4.88 9.50
C PHE A 105 6.77 -3.67 10.37
N LEU A 106 5.52 -3.19 10.33
CA LEU A 106 5.09 -2.03 11.11
C LEU A 106 5.15 -2.30 12.61
N ILE A 107 4.74 -3.49 13.05
CA ILE A 107 4.78 -3.90 14.46
C ILE A 107 6.22 -3.83 14.98
N GLU A 108 7.19 -4.25 14.17
CA GLU A 108 8.60 -4.31 14.54
C GLU A 108 9.32 -2.96 14.42
N ASN A 109 8.95 -2.11 13.45
CA ASN A 109 9.79 -0.99 13.00
C ASN A 109 9.15 0.41 13.13
N ALA A 110 7.86 0.52 13.50
CA ALA A 110 7.18 1.82 13.47
C ALA A 110 7.62 2.80 14.57
N ASP A 111 8.44 2.39 15.54
CA ASP A 111 8.98 3.25 16.60
C ASP A 111 10.13 4.15 16.11
N VAL A 112 9.85 4.99 15.12
CA VAL A 112 10.80 5.92 14.51
C VAL A 112 11.03 7.16 15.37
N ARG A 113 12.15 7.83 15.23
CA ARG A 113 12.54 9.00 16.02
C ARG A 113 12.46 10.28 15.18
N ARG A 114 12.33 11.41 15.87
CA ARG A 114 12.58 12.71 15.26
C ARG A 114 14.07 13.03 15.37
N PRO A 115 14.83 13.13 14.26
CA PRO A 115 16.27 13.33 14.35
C PRO A 115 16.66 14.79 14.66
N SER A 116 15.80 15.76 14.33
CA SER A 116 16.01 17.18 14.67
C SER A 116 14.71 17.99 14.65
N ASP A 117 14.76 19.23 15.17
CA ASP A 117 13.62 20.15 15.12
C ASP A 117 13.21 20.57 13.69
N TRP A 118 14.13 20.48 12.72
CA TRP A 118 13.83 20.79 11.32
C TRP A 118 13.29 19.60 10.53
N ASP A 119 13.52 18.38 10.99
CA ASP A 119 13.06 17.16 10.32
C ASP A 119 11.69 16.74 10.87
N THR A 120 10.69 16.78 10.01
CA THR A 120 9.31 16.42 10.33
C THR A 120 8.87 15.12 9.68
N ASP A 121 9.75 14.37 9.02
CA ASP A 121 9.36 13.21 8.21
C ASP A 121 8.85 12.04 9.05
N HIS A 122 9.33 11.93 10.29
CA HIS A 122 8.77 11.01 11.29
C HIS A 122 7.26 11.20 11.53
N THR A 123 6.70 12.40 11.30
CA THR A 123 5.25 12.63 11.44
C THR A 123 4.44 11.82 10.42
N TRP A 124 5.00 11.58 9.23
CA TRP A 124 4.35 10.77 8.19
C TRP A 124 4.32 9.30 8.61
N ALA A 125 5.43 8.83 9.20
CA ALA A 125 5.53 7.49 9.73
C ALA A 125 4.52 7.26 10.87
N LEU A 126 4.46 8.17 11.84
CA LEU A 126 3.51 8.08 12.95
C LEU A 126 2.06 8.13 12.45
N THR A 127 1.77 9.00 11.47
CA THR A 127 0.41 9.13 10.91
C THR A 127 0.00 7.89 10.12
N TYR A 128 0.72 7.54 9.06
CA TYR A 128 0.30 6.44 8.19
C TYR A 128 0.51 5.07 8.83
N GLY A 129 1.52 4.92 9.70
CA GLY A 129 1.70 3.72 10.51
C GLY A 129 0.53 3.52 11.49
N SER A 130 0.14 4.55 12.25
CA SER A 130 -0.98 4.44 13.19
C SER A 130 -2.32 4.21 12.48
N ILE A 131 -2.60 4.89 11.36
CA ILE A 131 -3.82 4.68 10.57
C ILE A 131 -3.89 3.23 10.06
N ALA A 132 -2.80 2.70 9.51
CA ALA A 132 -2.77 1.32 9.01
C ALA A 132 -3.04 0.30 10.12
N LEU A 133 -2.39 0.45 11.28
CA LEU A 133 -2.58 -0.43 12.43
C LEU A 133 -3.99 -0.31 13.03
N ALA A 134 -4.56 0.90 13.07
CA ALA A 134 -5.93 1.11 13.52
C ALA A 134 -6.96 0.48 12.57
N HIS A 135 -6.76 0.62 11.25
CA HIS A 135 -7.61 -0.02 10.23
C HIS A 135 -7.51 -1.55 10.29
N ALA A 136 -6.31 -2.10 10.52
CA ALA A 136 -6.13 -3.53 10.77
C ALA A 136 -6.99 -4.02 11.95
N GLY A 137 -7.12 -3.17 13.00
CA GLY A 137 -8.01 -3.35 14.14
C GLY A 137 -9.47 -3.68 13.82
N GLY A 138 -9.99 -3.23 12.67
CA GLY A 138 -11.36 -3.45 12.22
C GLY A 138 -11.51 -4.31 10.96
N HIS A 139 -10.40 -4.71 10.35
CA HIS A 139 -10.43 -5.42 9.07
C HIS A 139 -10.83 -6.88 9.25
N TRP A 140 -11.87 -7.32 8.53
CA TRP A 140 -12.51 -8.63 8.71
C TRP A 140 -11.56 -9.82 8.67
N TYR A 141 -10.51 -9.75 7.84
CA TYR A 141 -9.54 -10.83 7.68
C TYR A 141 -8.72 -11.07 8.96
N LEU A 142 -8.50 -10.00 9.72
CA LEU A 142 -7.67 -10.00 10.93
C LEU A 142 -8.48 -10.28 12.20
N GLN A 143 -9.81 -10.36 12.10
CA GLN A 143 -10.73 -10.68 13.21
C GLN A 143 -10.87 -12.19 13.44
N THR A 144 -9.87 -12.98 13.05
CA THR A 144 -9.87 -14.45 13.22
C THR A 144 -8.98 -14.85 14.39
N GLU A 145 -9.21 -16.04 14.93
CA GLU A 145 -8.39 -16.59 16.03
C GLU A 145 -6.91 -16.72 15.61
N GLU A 146 -6.65 -17.11 14.36
CA GLU A 146 -5.32 -17.21 13.76
C GLU A 146 -4.56 -15.87 13.79
N GLN A 147 -5.27 -14.77 13.59
CA GLN A 147 -4.70 -13.42 13.51
C GLN A 147 -4.66 -12.69 14.86
N SER A 148 -5.23 -13.28 15.91
CA SER A 148 -5.43 -12.63 17.21
C SER A 148 -4.14 -12.07 17.83
N GLN A 149 -3.03 -12.80 17.73
CA GLN A 149 -1.73 -12.35 18.25
C GLN A 149 -1.21 -11.13 17.48
N ARG A 150 -1.29 -11.16 16.15
CA ARG A 150 -0.89 -10.03 15.28
C ARG A 150 -1.76 -8.81 15.55
N LEU A 151 -3.07 -9.01 15.70
CA LEU A 151 -4.00 -7.93 16.00
C LEU A 151 -3.70 -7.27 17.35
N ALA A 152 -3.42 -8.07 18.39
CA ALA A 152 -3.03 -7.54 19.70
C ALA A 152 -1.71 -6.75 19.64
N ALA A 153 -0.72 -7.26 18.89
CA ALA A 153 0.55 -6.56 18.68
C ALA A 153 0.37 -5.26 17.88
N ALA A 154 -0.44 -5.29 16.82
CA ALA A 154 -0.77 -4.12 16.02
C ALA A 154 -1.45 -3.03 16.85
N GLN A 155 -2.41 -3.42 17.71
CA GLN A 155 -3.08 -2.49 18.62
C GLN A 155 -2.09 -1.87 19.61
N ALA A 156 -1.25 -2.68 20.26
CA ALA A 156 -0.26 -2.18 21.21
C ALA A 156 0.75 -1.23 20.54
N THR A 157 1.15 -1.51 19.30
CA THR A 157 2.00 -0.61 18.53
C THR A 157 1.24 0.68 18.16
N ALA A 158 -0.01 0.60 17.72
CA ALA A 158 -0.81 1.80 17.40
C ALA A 158 -0.94 2.73 18.61
N GLU A 159 -1.24 2.19 19.79
CA GLU A 159 -1.33 2.96 21.05
C GLU A 159 -0.02 3.68 21.38
N LYS A 160 1.13 3.02 21.20
CA LYS A 160 2.45 3.65 21.38
C LYS A 160 2.68 4.79 20.40
N LEU A 161 2.33 4.63 19.12
CA LEU A 161 2.52 5.68 18.12
C LEU A 161 1.61 6.88 18.39
N ILE A 162 0.35 6.63 18.74
CA ILE A 162 -0.63 7.69 19.05
C ILE A 162 -0.20 8.51 20.26
N ALA A 163 0.38 7.88 21.29
CA ALA A 163 0.90 8.59 22.46
C ALA A 163 2.08 9.53 22.15
N ARG A 164 2.63 9.47 20.93
CA ARG A 164 3.78 10.26 20.47
C ARG A 164 3.40 11.33 19.43
N LEU A 165 2.13 11.39 19.01
CA LEU A 165 1.56 12.48 18.20
C LEU A 165 1.30 13.71 19.08
#